data_AF-A0A3A4QKV6-F1
#
_entry.id   AF-A0A3A4QKV6-F1
#
_cell.length_a   1.000
_cell.length_b   1.000
_cell.length_c   1.000
_cell.angle_alpha   90.00
_cell.angle_beta   90.00
_cell.angle_gamma   90.00
#
_symmetry.space_group_name_H-M   'P 1'
#
loop_
_entity.id
_entity.type
_entity.pdbx_description
1 polymer ?
#
loop_
_entity_poly.entity_id
_entity_poly.type
_entity_poly.pdbx_seq_one_letter_code
_entity_poly.pdbx_strand_id
1 'polypeptide(L)'
;MPKHILIPIIITLLLTAAVIAAATSHAQSITGKVTGIADGETIIALRQNDRTQHKIRFYGIDGPESHQDFGTRAKQFVSDLVFKKDVRVVQKDKERYGRVVDIVYLEDT
;
A
#
# COMPACT_ATOMS: atom_id res chain seq x y z
N MET A 1 -16.94 43.56 22.34
CA MET A 1 -15.59 43.29 21.80
C MET A 1 -15.53 43.85 20.37
N PRO A 2 -14.47 44.59 19.99
CA PRO A 2 -14.48 45.32 18.73
C PRO A 2 -14.45 44.38 17.53
N LYS A 3 -15.29 44.64 16.52
CA LYS A 3 -15.38 43.82 15.30
C LYS A 3 -14.04 43.73 14.54
N HIS A 4 -13.17 44.74 14.69
CA HIS A 4 -11.83 44.77 14.10
C HIS A 4 -10.83 43.79 14.76
N ILE A 5 -11.11 43.31 15.97
CA ILE A 5 -10.27 42.30 16.67
C ILE A 5 -10.76 40.87 16.37
N LEU A 6 -12.06 40.67 16.14
CA LEU A 6 -12.62 39.35 15.85
C LEU A 6 -12.20 38.78 14.49
N ILE A 7 -12.14 39.62 13.46
CA ILE A 7 -11.80 39.21 12.09
C ILE A 7 -10.40 38.56 12.00
N PRO A 8 -9.32 39.17 12.51
CA PRO A 8 -7.99 38.57 12.45
C PRO A 8 -7.91 37.28 13.27
N ILE A 9 -8.60 37.18 14.42
CA ILE A 9 -8.64 35.93 15.22
C ILE A 9 -9.29 34.79 14.43
N ILE A 10 -10.39 35.05 13.74
CA ILE A 10 -11.07 34.06 12.90
C ILE A 10 -10.18 33.64 11.71
N ILE A 11 -9.51 34.59 11.07
CA ILE A 11 -8.57 34.30 9.97
C ILE A 11 -7.40 33.45 10.47
N THR A 12 -6.82 33.79 11.62
CA THR A 12 -5.75 33.00 12.23
C THR A 12 -6.25 31.60 12.54
N LEU A 13 -7.40 31.43 13.20
CA LEU A 13 -7.97 30.11 13.49
C LEU A 13 -8.22 29.26 12.23
N LEU A 14 -8.74 29.87 11.16
CA LEU A 14 -8.95 29.19 9.88
C LEU A 14 -7.63 28.75 9.23
N LEU A 15 -6.61 29.61 9.26
CA LEU A 15 -5.27 29.28 8.76
C LEU A 15 -4.64 28.14 9.56
N THR A 16 -4.75 28.17 10.90
CA THR A 16 -4.21 27.08 11.73
C THR A 16 -4.92 25.76 11.46
N ALA A 17 -6.25 25.77 11.30
CA ALA A 17 -7.03 24.57 10.96
C ALA A 17 -6.65 23.99 9.59
N ALA A 18 -6.42 24.84 8.58
CA ALA A 18 -5.98 24.42 7.25
C ALA A 18 -4.59 23.78 7.27
N VAL A 19 -3.66 24.33 8.06
CA VAL A 19 -2.30 23.77 8.23
C VAL A 19 -2.35 22.39 8.89
N ILE A 20 -3.19 22.22 9.92
CA ILE A 20 -3.36 20.92 10.60
C ILE A 20 -3.95 19.87 9.65
N ALA A 21 -4.96 20.23 8.85
CA ALA A 21 -5.57 19.30 7.90
C ALA A 21 -4.61 18.86 6.78
N ALA A 22 -3.71 19.75 6.34
CA ALA A 22 -2.71 19.42 5.33
C ALA A 22 -1.60 18.48 5.84
N ALA A 23 -1.38 18.42 7.16
CA ALA A 23 -0.32 17.61 7.76
C ALA A 23 -0.68 16.11 7.90
N THR A 24 -1.92 15.71 7.64
CA THR A 24 -2.36 14.32 7.81
C THR A 24 -2.23 13.51 6.53
N SER A 25 -1.00 13.25 6.06
CA SER A 25 -0.76 12.22 5.03
C SER A 25 -0.54 10.86 5.72
N HIS A 26 -1.53 9.98 5.62
CA HIS A 26 -1.38 8.59 6.07
C HIS A 26 -1.04 7.71 4.88
N ALA A 27 0.05 6.94 4.98
CA ALA A 27 0.33 5.88 4.04
C ALA A 27 -0.80 4.83 4.11
N GLN A 28 -1.45 4.57 2.99
CA GLN A 28 -2.55 3.61 2.96
C GLN A 28 -1.98 2.19 3.06
N SER A 29 -2.34 1.46 4.13
CA SER A 29 -1.96 0.06 4.30
C SER A 29 -3.19 -0.85 4.23
N ILE A 30 -3.02 -2.02 3.63
CA ILE A 30 -4.02 -3.09 3.67
C ILE A 30 -3.44 -4.31 4.39
N THR A 31 -4.27 -5.00 5.17
CA THR A 31 -3.96 -6.34 5.68
C THR A 31 -4.76 -7.36 4.89
N GLY A 32 -4.13 -8.47 4.56
CA GLY A 32 -4.76 -9.46 3.69
C GLY A 32 -4.04 -10.80 3.68
N LYS A 33 -4.78 -11.84 3.30
CA LYS A 33 -4.22 -13.17 3.10
C LYS A 33 -3.73 -13.31 1.67
N VAL A 34 -2.51 -13.80 1.47
CA VAL A 34 -2.02 -14.13 0.13
C VAL A 34 -2.76 -15.35 -0.40
N THR A 35 -3.53 -15.17 -1.47
CA THR A 35 -4.36 -16.22 -2.09
C THR A 35 -3.82 -16.72 -3.41
N GLY A 36 -2.81 -16.05 -3.99
CA GLY A 36 -2.17 -16.50 -5.22
C GLY A 36 -0.84 -15.82 -5.49
N ILE A 37 -0.06 -16.44 -6.37
CA ILE A 37 1.24 -15.95 -6.84
C ILE A 37 1.15 -15.82 -8.36
N ALA A 38 1.30 -14.60 -8.87
CA ALA A 38 1.26 -14.37 -10.31
C ALA A 38 2.61 -14.79 -10.94
N ASP A 39 3.71 -14.27 -10.42
CA ASP A 39 5.09 -14.45 -10.89
C ASP A 39 6.12 -14.18 -9.78
N GLY A 40 7.40 -13.98 -10.11
CA GLY A 40 8.49 -13.78 -9.16
C GLY A 40 8.48 -12.44 -8.41
N GLU A 41 7.57 -11.53 -8.73
CA GLU A 41 7.51 -10.18 -8.16
C GLU A 41 6.08 -9.69 -7.88
N THR A 42 5.07 -10.48 -8.26
CA THR A 42 3.67 -10.12 -8.15
C THR A 42 2.85 -11.18 -7.44
N ILE A 43 2.10 -10.76 -6.42
CA ILE A 43 1.21 -11.61 -5.62
C ILE A 43 -0.25 -11.16 -5.73
N ILE A 44 -1.15 -12.01 -5.26
CA ILE A 44 -2.57 -11.74 -5.11
C ILE A 44 -2.92 -11.88 -3.64
N ALA A 45 -3.46 -10.82 -3.04
CA ALA A 45 -3.92 -10.82 -1.65
C ALA A 45 -5.42 -10.50 -1.56
N LEU A 46 -6.09 -11.15 -0.62
CA LEU A 46 -7.48 -10.90 -0.27
C LEU A 46 -7.53 -10.01 0.97
N ARG A 47 -8.04 -8.78 0.85
CA ARG A 47 -8.15 -7.85 1.97
C ARG A 47 -9.09 -8.42 3.04
N GLN A 48 -8.70 -8.31 4.31
CA GLN A 48 -9.47 -8.89 5.42
C GLN A 48 -10.88 -8.28 5.57
N ASN A 49 -11.02 -6.96 5.41
CA ASN A 49 -12.27 -6.26 5.75
C ASN A 49 -13.41 -6.47 4.75
N ASP A 50 -13.11 -6.43 3.45
CA ASP A 50 -14.11 -6.42 2.38
C ASP A 50 -13.93 -7.57 1.38
N ARG A 51 -12.91 -8.43 1.61
CA ARG A 51 -12.53 -9.53 0.73
C ARG A 51 -12.25 -9.08 -0.71
N THR A 52 -11.84 -7.84 -0.91
CA THR A 52 -11.42 -7.36 -2.22
C THR A 52 -10.08 -7.98 -2.57
N GLN A 53 -9.96 -8.45 -3.82
CA GLN A 53 -8.72 -8.99 -4.34
C GLN A 53 -7.81 -7.86 -4.83
N HIS A 54 -6.56 -7.88 -4.37
CA HIS A 54 -5.52 -6.94 -4.77
C HIS A 54 -4.38 -7.68 -5.45
N LYS A 55 -4.04 -7.25 -6.67
CA LYS A 55 -2.81 -7.68 -7.35
C LYS A 55 -1.71 -6.70 -6.99
N ILE A 56 -0.68 -7.20 -6.32
CA ILE A 56 0.37 -6.41 -5.67
C ILE A 56 1.70 -6.73 -6.33
N ARG A 57 2.38 -5.71 -6.87
CA ARG A 57 3.76 -5.82 -7.36
C ARG A 57 4.69 -5.29 -6.27
N PHE A 58 5.77 -6.01 -6.01
CA PHE A 58 6.74 -5.62 -5.00
C PHE A 58 7.47 -4.32 -5.38
N TYR A 59 7.54 -3.38 -4.44
CA TYR A 59 8.29 -2.14 -4.62
C TYR A 59 9.80 -2.41 -4.62
N GLY A 60 10.48 -1.97 -5.68
CA GLY A 60 11.95 -2.03 -5.78
C GLY A 60 12.52 -3.43 -6.08
N ILE A 61 11.68 -4.41 -6.37
CA ILE A 61 12.08 -5.75 -6.80
C ILE A 61 11.66 -5.92 -8.26
N ASP A 62 12.60 -6.38 -9.09
CA ASP A 62 12.37 -6.75 -10.49
C ASP A 62 12.72 -8.24 -10.65
N GLY A 63 11.71 -9.09 -10.49
CA GLY A 63 11.84 -10.54 -10.54
C GLY A 63 11.42 -11.10 -11.90
N PRO A 64 11.91 -12.28 -12.32
CA PRO A 64 11.55 -12.81 -13.62
C PRO A 64 10.05 -13.12 -13.70
N GLU A 65 9.40 -12.60 -14.74
CA GLU A 65 8.02 -12.92 -15.05
C GLU A 65 7.87 -14.40 -15.40
N SER A 66 6.65 -14.93 -15.36
CA SER A 66 6.41 -16.37 -15.56
C SER A 66 6.95 -16.93 -16.90
N HIS A 67 7.06 -16.09 -17.94
CA HIS A 67 7.54 -16.49 -19.27
C HIS A 67 9.06 -16.29 -19.46
N GLN A 68 9.74 -15.70 -18.50
CA GLN A 68 11.17 -15.43 -18.56
C GLN A 68 11.97 -16.61 -18.00
N ASP A 69 13.25 -16.66 -18.34
CA ASP A 69 14.16 -17.63 -17.73
C ASP A 69 14.12 -17.50 -16.21
N PHE A 70 14.08 -18.64 -15.53
CA PHE A 70 13.92 -18.76 -14.08
C PHE A 70 12.58 -18.27 -13.50
N GLY A 71 11.61 -17.83 -14.31
CA GLY A 71 10.29 -17.38 -13.86
C GLY A 71 9.57 -18.39 -12.96
N THR A 72 9.59 -19.67 -13.33
CA THR A 72 9.04 -20.76 -12.50
C THR A 72 9.72 -20.87 -11.13
N ARG A 73 11.05 -20.74 -11.08
CA ARG A 73 11.80 -20.82 -9.81
C ARG A 73 11.55 -19.60 -8.93
N ALA A 74 11.50 -18.40 -9.50
CA ALA A 74 11.19 -17.19 -8.75
C ALA A 74 9.76 -17.23 -8.19
N LYS A 75 8.79 -17.67 -9.00
CA LYS A 75 7.41 -17.90 -8.54
C LYS A 75 7.34 -18.90 -7.39
N GLN A 76 8.09 -20.00 -7.47
CA GLN A 76 8.14 -21.00 -6.40
C GLN A 76 8.71 -20.40 -5.11
N PHE A 77 9.82 -19.65 -5.20
CA PHE A 77 10.41 -18.98 -4.05
C PHE A 77 9.42 -18.03 -3.36
N VAL A 78 8.73 -17.19 -4.12
CA VAL A 78 7.70 -16.28 -3.58
C VAL A 78 6.55 -17.07 -2.97
N SER A 79 6.11 -18.15 -3.61
CA SER A 79 5.08 -19.04 -3.09
C SER A 79 5.45 -19.61 -1.72
N ASP A 80 6.65 -20.18 -1.60
CA ASP A 80 7.12 -20.79 -0.35
C ASP A 80 7.24 -19.73 0.78
N LEU A 81 7.58 -18.49 0.40
CA LEU A 81 7.74 -17.41 1.36
C LEU A 81 6.41 -16.88 1.89
N VAL A 82 5.40 -16.63 1.03
CA VAL A 82 4.21 -15.85 1.41
C VAL A 82 2.86 -16.52 1.18
N PHE A 83 2.77 -17.64 0.45
CA PHE A 83 1.47 -18.22 0.11
C PHE A 83 0.68 -18.63 1.36
N LYS A 84 -0.63 -18.32 1.39
CA LYS A 84 -1.57 -18.51 2.52
C LYS A 84 -1.24 -17.77 3.82
N LYS A 85 -0.16 -16.99 3.87
CA LYS A 85 0.19 -16.16 5.02
C LYS A 85 -0.60 -14.86 5.00
N ASP A 86 -0.78 -14.28 6.18
CA ASP A 86 -1.29 -12.92 6.32
C ASP A 86 -0.14 -11.93 6.16
N VAL A 87 -0.39 -10.89 5.38
CA VAL A 87 0.59 -9.86 5.06
C VAL A 87 0.00 -8.48 5.31
N ARG A 88 0.87 -7.55 5.71
CA ARG A 88 0.60 -6.13 5.71
C ARG A 88 1.26 -5.51 4.49
N VAL A 89 0.48 -4.81 3.69
CA VAL A 89 0.89 -4.26 2.41
C VAL A 89 0.78 -2.74 2.53
N VAL A 90 1.88 -2.03 2.31
CA VAL A 90 1.94 -0.57 2.43
C VAL A 90 2.16 0.03 1.05
N GLN A 91 1.22 0.88 0.64
CA GLN A 91 1.30 1.59 -0.62
C GLN A 91 2.49 2.54 -0.62
N LYS A 92 3.37 2.37 -1.61
CA LYS A 92 4.47 3.28 -1.88
C LYS A 92 4.25 4.14 -3.09
N ASP A 93 3.74 3.55 -4.16
CA ASP A 93 3.41 4.30 -5.35
C ASP A 93 2.17 3.71 -6.04
N LYS A 94 1.49 4.57 -6.79
CA LYS A 94 0.33 4.21 -7.60
C LYS A 94 0.79 4.29 -9.05
N GLU A 95 1.07 3.15 -9.65
CA GLU A 95 1.50 3.14 -11.05
C GLU A 95 0.36 3.64 -11.96
N ARG A 96 0.73 4.32 -13.05
CA ARG A 96 -0.18 4.92 -14.04
C ARG A 96 -1.24 3.96 -14.61
N TYR A 97 -1.03 2.65 -14.50
CA TYR A 97 -1.93 1.61 -15.01
C TYR A 97 -2.76 0.90 -13.93
N GLY A 98 -2.87 1.48 -12.72
CA GLY A 98 -3.73 0.96 -11.66
C GLY A 98 -3.13 -0.21 -10.87
N ARG A 99 -1.86 -0.55 -11.14
CA ARG A 99 -1.10 -1.49 -10.29
C ARG A 99 -0.62 -0.73 -9.07
N VAL A 100 -0.86 -1.31 -7.91
CA VAL A 100 -0.33 -0.79 -6.66
C VAL A 100 1.07 -1.36 -6.49
N VAL A 101 2.04 -0.48 -6.28
CA VAL A 101 3.42 -0.87 -5.97
C VAL A 101 3.59 -0.74 -4.47
N ASP A 102 3.77 -1.88 -3.81
CA ASP A 102 3.67 -1.96 -2.36
C ASP A 102 4.91 -2.59 -1.74
N ILE A 103 5.16 -2.22 -0.48
CA ILE A 103 6.04 -2.98 0.39
C ILE A 103 5.18 -4.00 1.12
N VAL A 104 5.54 -5.29 1.02
CA VAL A 104 4.84 -6.39 1.67
C VAL A 104 5.64 -6.84 2.88
N TYR A 105 5.00 -6.79 4.04
CA TYR A 105 5.54 -7.26 5.31
C TYR A 105 4.82 -8.56 5.70
N LEU A 106 5.60 -9.60 5.98
CA LEU A 106 5.12 -10.73 6.77
C LEU A 106 5.12 -10.30 8.23
N GLU A 107 4.08 -10.64 8.99
CA GLU A 107 4.14 -10.47 10.44
C GLU A 107 5.12 -11.50 11.02
N ASP A 108 6.01 -11.04 11.89
CA ASP A 108 6.94 -11.92 12.60
C ASP A 108 6.11 -12.86 13.49
N THR A 109 6.37 -14.17 13.36
CA THR A 109 5.80 -15.20 14.25
C THR A 109 6.64 -15.33 15.50
#